data_AF-A0AA43BFB3-F1
#
_entry.id   AF-A0AA43BFB3-F1
#
_cell.length_a   1.000
_cell.length_b   1.000
_cell.length_c   1.000
_cell.angle_alpha   90.00
_cell.angle_beta   90.00
_cell.angle_gamma   90.00
#
_symmetry.space_group_name_H-M   'P 1'
#
loop_
_entity.id
_entity.type
_entity.pdbx_description
1 polymer ?
#
loop_
_entity_poly.entity_id
_entity_poly.type
_entity_poly.pdbx_seq_one_letter_code
_entity_poly.pdbx_strand_id
1 'polypeptide(L)'
;MVDVKISGLPAAAALTGNEAIPAVQGGGNVKILVSAIRAGLLNVAGMDPPAADKSLYYTGLAWATYDLTSVGRTLLAATTQAAQRTALGAAASGANTDITSISVDDLVLNGVTRLTLQVAGGTTTGPRITSYPASNPSFPGNIYYDLPVSSSQMLIGLYAGSVKNLRAYATGITWISDRVIVDNPANNVRPNTSNSTALGASTAVWSNLYVQNAPIVGSDERLKTEPRPLSEAERKAGSKLARLPAIWEWLTGDRLHAGPTVQAAMAVMSVHGLDPFAYSFICYDEWEAEPEQWHEWPARDALLDDDGTELEPAVEAGRELMQRAREAGNRYSFRKEELLCFMVSALAAESDAMASKVEA
;
A
#
# COMPACT_ATOMS: atom_id res chain seq x y z
N MET A 1 88.80 -45.98 -22.33
CA MET A 1 87.67 -45.03 -22.23
C MET A 1 88.14 -43.95 -21.28
N VAL A 2 88.46 -42.78 -21.82
CA VAL A 2 89.10 -41.69 -21.07
C VAL A 2 88.00 -40.87 -20.40
N ASP A 3 88.09 -40.67 -19.09
CA ASP A 3 87.19 -39.77 -18.36
C ASP A 3 87.31 -38.36 -18.94
N VAL A 4 86.31 -37.96 -19.72
CA VAL A 4 86.20 -36.58 -20.20
C VAL A 4 85.72 -35.75 -19.03
N LYS A 5 86.68 -35.13 -18.32
CA LYS A 5 86.41 -33.96 -17.47
C LYS A 5 85.90 -32.84 -18.37
N ILE A 6 84.60 -32.57 -18.36
CA ILE A 6 84.07 -31.30 -18.86
C ILE A 6 84.47 -30.25 -17.83
N SER A 7 85.61 -29.61 -18.09
CA SER A 7 86.17 -28.51 -17.32
C SER A 7 85.25 -27.29 -17.43
N GLY A 8 84.62 -26.92 -16.32
CA GLY A 8 83.84 -25.68 -16.26
C GLY A 8 83.33 -25.29 -14.87
N LEU A 9 83.18 -26.23 -13.93
CA LEU A 9 82.66 -25.92 -12.59
C LEU A 9 83.46 -26.65 -11.49
N PRO A 10 84.01 -25.93 -10.49
CA PRO A 10 84.69 -26.58 -9.36
C PRO A 10 83.69 -27.41 -8.54
N ALA A 11 84.09 -28.64 -8.18
CA ALA A 11 83.40 -29.56 -7.26
C ALA A 11 82.12 -30.30 -7.75
N ALA A 12 81.88 -30.46 -9.06
CA ALA A 12 80.77 -31.30 -9.53
C ALA A 12 81.11 -32.81 -9.48
N ALA A 13 80.29 -33.62 -8.81
CA ALA A 13 80.41 -35.07 -8.75
C ALA A 13 80.02 -35.75 -10.08
N ALA A 14 80.59 -36.93 -10.36
CA ALA A 14 80.35 -37.69 -11.59
C ALA A 14 78.91 -38.23 -11.66
N LEU A 15 78.30 -38.19 -12.85
CA LEU A 15 76.95 -38.70 -13.09
C LEU A 15 77.00 -40.17 -13.54
N THR A 16 76.19 -41.04 -12.93
CA THR A 16 76.02 -42.45 -13.29
C THR A 16 74.60 -42.75 -13.77
N GLY A 17 74.46 -43.38 -14.94
CA GLY A 17 73.17 -43.84 -15.51
C GLY A 17 72.91 -43.33 -16.94
N ASN A 18 72.22 -44.13 -17.76
CA ASN A 18 71.97 -43.90 -19.19
C ASN A 18 70.47 -43.74 -19.49
N GLU A 19 70.03 -42.53 -19.82
CA GLU A 19 68.76 -42.30 -20.53
C GLU A 19 69.04 -41.40 -21.74
N ALA A 20 68.60 -41.83 -22.93
CA ALA A 20 68.92 -41.19 -24.22
C ALA A 20 67.68 -40.56 -24.86
N ILE A 21 67.82 -39.35 -25.41
CA ILE A 21 66.74 -38.60 -26.09
C ILE A 21 66.94 -38.70 -27.62
N PRO A 22 65.92 -39.08 -28.42
CA PRO A 22 66.09 -39.58 -29.79
C PRO A 22 66.03 -38.48 -30.87
N ALA A 23 66.80 -37.40 -30.73
CA ALA A 23 66.83 -36.32 -31.73
C ALA A 23 68.21 -35.68 -31.97
N VAL A 24 69.32 -36.37 -31.63
CA VAL A 24 70.68 -35.87 -31.91
C VAL A 24 71.34 -36.76 -32.97
N GLN A 25 71.35 -36.27 -34.21
CA GLN A 25 72.15 -36.86 -35.29
C GLN A 25 73.64 -36.65 -34.97
N GLY A 26 74.42 -37.73 -35.10
CA GLY A 26 75.87 -37.68 -34.95
C GLY A 26 76.38 -38.13 -33.58
N GLY A 27 76.03 -39.35 -33.15
CA GLY A 27 76.91 -40.26 -32.40
C GLY A 27 77.62 -39.79 -31.12
N GLY A 28 77.29 -38.64 -30.54
CA GLY A 28 77.96 -38.08 -29.36
C GLY A 28 76.97 -37.52 -28.34
N ASN A 29 77.00 -38.04 -27.11
CA ASN A 29 76.14 -37.60 -26.00
C ASN A 29 76.47 -36.16 -25.57
N VAL A 30 75.54 -35.21 -25.74
CA VAL A 30 75.61 -33.85 -25.19
C VAL A 30 75.02 -33.86 -23.77
N LYS A 31 75.83 -33.54 -22.75
CA LYS A 31 75.39 -33.43 -21.35
C LYS A 31 75.05 -31.96 -21.04
N ILE A 32 73.77 -31.61 -20.85
CA ILE A 32 73.36 -30.27 -20.39
C ILE A 32 73.43 -30.24 -18.86
N LEU A 33 74.17 -29.28 -18.29
CA LEU A 33 74.28 -29.10 -16.84
C LEU A 33 72.98 -28.54 -16.24
N VAL A 34 72.24 -29.41 -15.56
CA VAL A 34 71.04 -29.12 -14.74
C VAL A 34 71.34 -28.22 -13.52
N SER A 35 72.62 -27.91 -13.23
CA SER A 35 73.05 -27.26 -11.98
C SER A 35 72.62 -25.80 -11.83
N ALA A 36 72.54 -25.01 -12.91
CA ALA A 36 72.15 -23.60 -12.85
C ALA A 36 70.66 -23.41 -12.51
N ILE A 37 69.80 -24.33 -12.95
CA ILE A 37 68.37 -24.37 -12.61
C ILE A 37 68.18 -24.76 -11.13
N ARG A 38 69.10 -25.55 -10.58
CA ARG A 38 69.01 -26.07 -9.21
C ARG A 38 69.29 -25.02 -8.13
N ALA A 39 70.13 -24.01 -8.38
CA ALA A 39 70.54 -23.05 -7.35
C ALA A 39 69.38 -22.19 -6.81
N GLY A 40 68.48 -21.71 -7.68
CA GLY A 40 67.29 -20.96 -7.27
C GLY A 40 66.17 -21.84 -6.69
N LEU A 41 66.15 -23.13 -7.06
CA LEU A 41 65.15 -24.10 -6.63
C LEU A 41 65.54 -24.88 -5.36
N LEU A 42 66.81 -24.83 -4.93
CA LEU A 42 67.34 -25.57 -3.78
C LEU A 42 66.60 -25.27 -2.47
N ASN A 43 66.14 -24.02 -2.28
CA ASN A 43 65.43 -23.60 -1.08
C ASN A 43 63.99 -24.15 -0.98
N VAL A 44 63.49 -24.79 -2.05
CA VAL A 44 62.17 -25.44 -2.11
C VAL A 44 62.32 -26.95 -2.41
N ALA A 45 63.47 -27.38 -2.92
CA ALA A 45 63.72 -28.76 -3.40
C ALA A 45 63.66 -29.86 -2.32
N GLY A 46 63.73 -29.52 -1.03
CA GLY A 46 63.54 -30.46 0.09
C GLY A 46 62.15 -30.41 0.72
N MET A 47 61.31 -29.45 0.29
CA MET A 47 59.91 -29.38 0.67
C MET A 47 59.13 -30.25 -0.28
N ASP A 48 59.24 -31.56 -0.11
CA ASP A 48 58.42 -32.50 -0.85
C ASP A 48 56.95 -32.20 -0.47
N PRO A 49 56.08 -31.74 -1.40
CA PRO A 49 54.65 -31.66 -1.14
C PRO A 49 53.98 -32.84 -1.86
N PRO A 50 54.29 -34.12 -1.54
CA PRO A 50 53.65 -35.24 -2.22
C PRO A 50 52.19 -35.40 -1.78
N ALA A 51 51.76 -34.67 -0.74
CA ALA A 51 50.36 -34.58 -0.36
C ALA A 51 49.69 -33.43 -1.11
N ALA A 52 48.61 -33.73 -1.84
CA ALA A 52 47.76 -32.76 -2.53
C ALA A 52 47.17 -31.67 -1.59
N ASP A 53 47.35 -31.85 -0.28
CA ASP A 53 46.76 -31.11 0.82
C ASP A 53 47.75 -30.10 1.44
N LYS A 54 48.87 -29.80 0.80
CA LYS A 54 49.85 -28.81 1.29
C LYS A 54 50.07 -27.67 0.31
N SER A 55 50.23 -26.45 0.84
CA SER A 55 50.59 -25.24 0.06
C SER A 55 51.92 -24.66 0.54
N LEU A 56 52.64 -24.01 -0.36
CA LEU A 56 53.91 -23.34 -0.09
C LEU A 56 53.69 -21.85 0.13
N TYR A 57 54.38 -21.28 1.11
CA TYR A 57 54.42 -19.84 1.34
C TYR A 57 55.80 -19.38 1.78
N TYR A 58 56.10 -18.10 1.57
CA TYR A 58 57.35 -17.49 2.00
C TYR A 58 57.13 -16.67 3.27
N THR A 59 57.91 -16.94 4.31
CA THR A 59 57.77 -16.29 5.63
C THR A 59 58.50 -14.93 5.71
N GLY A 60 59.22 -14.54 4.65
CA GLY A 60 60.15 -13.40 4.66
C GLY A 60 61.59 -13.79 5.02
N LEU A 61 61.81 -14.96 5.62
CA LEU A 61 63.12 -15.51 5.97
C LEU A 61 63.41 -16.85 5.29
N ALA A 62 62.37 -17.69 5.13
CA ALA A 62 62.46 -19.00 4.51
C ALA A 62 61.13 -19.42 3.87
N TRP A 63 61.18 -20.37 2.95
CA TRP A 63 59.98 -21.07 2.49
C TRP A 63 59.45 -22.00 3.59
N ALA A 64 58.15 -22.27 3.59
CA ALA A 64 57.49 -23.20 4.51
C ALA A 64 56.23 -23.79 3.87
N THR A 65 55.71 -24.87 4.45
CA THR A 65 54.43 -25.49 4.04
C THR A 65 53.37 -25.37 5.14
N TYR A 66 52.10 -25.42 4.74
CA TYR A 66 50.96 -25.58 5.64
C TYR A 66 49.90 -26.50 5.00
N ASP A 67 49.04 -27.08 5.84
CA ASP A 67 47.96 -27.96 5.38
C ASP A 67 46.76 -27.14 4.90
N LEU A 68 46.31 -27.43 3.68
CA LEU A 68 45.05 -26.99 3.11
C LEU A 68 43.95 -27.96 3.53
N THR A 69 42.88 -27.44 4.10
CA THR A 69 41.65 -28.22 4.28
C THR A 69 41.06 -28.62 2.92
N SER A 70 40.18 -29.62 2.90
CA SER A 70 39.45 -30.01 1.69
C SER A 70 38.71 -28.82 1.06
N VAL A 71 38.11 -27.96 1.89
CA VAL A 71 37.46 -26.70 1.46
C VAL A 71 38.47 -25.71 0.89
N GLY A 72 39.62 -25.54 1.54
CA GLY A 72 40.68 -24.64 1.05
C GLY A 72 41.24 -25.04 -0.31
N ARG A 73 41.42 -26.34 -0.56
CA ARG A 73 41.81 -26.82 -1.90
C ARG A 73 40.73 -26.53 -2.94
N THR A 74 39.47 -26.79 -2.58
CA THR A 74 38.32 -26.53 -3.47
C THR A 74 38.23 -25.04 -3.82
N LEU A 75 38.49 -24.15 -2.86
CA LEU A 75 38.51 -22.70 -3.06
C LEU A 75 39.66 -22.24 -3.97
N LEU A 76 40.87 -22.76 -3.77
CA LEU A 76 42.04 -22.33 -4.55
C LEU A 76 42.08 -22.93 -5.96
N ALA A 77 41.49 -24.10 -6.16
CA ALA A 77 41.36 -24.72 -7.48
C ALA A 77 40.26 -24.08 -8.35
N ALA A 78 39.38 -23.28 -7.75
CA ALA A 78 38.29 -22.63 -8.47
C ALA A 78 38.81 -21.57 -9.45
N THR A 79 38.45 -21.71 -10.73
CA THR A 79 38.94 -20.87 -11.84
C THR A 79 38.11 -19.61 -12.08
N THR A 80 37.01 -19.44 -11.34
CA THR A 80 36.13 -18.26 -11.43
C THR A 80 35.76 -17.76 -10.04
N GLN A 81 35.46 -16.47 -9.95
CA GLN A 81 34.98 -15.83 -8.72
C GLN A 81 33.70 -16.51 -8.18
N ALA A 82 32.84 -17.02 -9.06
CA ALA A 82 31.63 -17.75 -8.66
C ALA A 82 31.92 -19.10 -8.01
N ALA A 83 32.81 -19.90 -8.61
CA ALA A 83 33.21 -21.19 -8.05
C ALA A 83 33.92 -21.03 -6.69
N GLN A 84 34.65 -19.94 -6.50
CA GLN A 84 35.25 -19.60 -5.20
C GLN A 84 34.18 -19.36 -4.12
N ARG A 85 33.12 -18.60 -4.42
CA ARG A 85 32.01 -18.36 -3.48
C ARG A 85 31.25 -19.63 -3.11
N THR A 86 31.04 -20.52 -4.08
CA THR A 86 30.43 -21.84 -3.85
C THR A 86 31.30 -22.68 -2.91
N ALA A 87 32.62 -22.69 -3.12
CA ALA A 87 33.54 -23.43 -2.27
C ALA A 87 33.58 -22.90 -0.83
N LEU A 88 33.40 -21.59 -0.63
CA LEU A 88 33.30 -20.94 0.67
C LEU A 88 32.01 -21.29 1.45
N GLY A 89 31.01 -21.93 0.80
CA GLY A 89 29.73 -22.27 1.44
C GLY A 89 28.94 -21.05 1.92
N ALA A 90 29.24 -19.87 1.39
CA ALA A 90 28.58 -18.63 1.76
C ALA A 90 27.15 -18.67 1.21
N ALA A 91 26.18 -19.02 2.06
CA ALA A 91 24.77 -18.76 1.82
C ALA A 91 24.60 -17.24 1.67
N ALA A 92 24.62 -16.74 0.43
CA ALA A 92 24.31 -15.37 -0.01
C ALA A 92 24.48 -14.27 1.07
N SER A 93 25.66 -14.20 1.70
CA SER A 93 26.00 -13.12 2.62
C SER A 93 26.54 -11.96 1.79
N GLY A 94 25.84 -10.81 1.81
CA GLY A 94 26.25 -9.59 1.10
C GLY A 94 25.54 -9.35 -0.23
N ALA A 95 25.81 -8.17 -0.83
CA ALA A 95 25.25 -7.72 -2.10
C ALA A 95 25.87 -8.48 -3.27
N ASN A 96 25.39 -9.70 -3.53
CA ASN A 96 25.82 -10.53 -4.64
C ASN A 96 24.98 -10.20 -5.87
N THR A 97 25.36 -9.15 -6.60
CA THR A 97 24.65 -8.71 -7.83
C THR A 97 24.70 -9.73 -8.97
N ASP A 98 25.48 -10.80 -8.82
CA ASP A 98 25.60 -11.92 -9.74
C ASP A 98 24.77 -13.14 -9.34
N ILE A 99 24.10 -13.12 -8.18
CA ILE A 99 23.05 -14.09 -7.86
C ILE A 99 21.76 -13.61 -8.53
N THR A 100 21.49 -14.16 -9.71
CA THR A 100 20.32 -13.79 -10.53
C THR A 100 19.05 -14.54 -10.13
N SER A 101 19.16 -15.63 -9.37
CA SER A 101 18.01 -16.36 -8.83
C SER A 101 18.38 -17.17 -7.58
N ILE A 102 17.40 -17.35 -6.69
CA ILE A 102 17.44 -18.26 -5.55
C ILE A 102 16.17 -19.10 -5.61
N SER A 103 16.30 -20.41 -5.84
CA SER A 103 15.19 -21.36 -5.84
C SER A 103 15.33 -22.29 -4.65
N VAL A 104 14.33 -22.32 -3.78
CA VAL A 104 14.24 -23.20 -2.61
C VAL A 104 12.83 -23.76 -2.53
N ASP A 105 12.68 -25.04 -2.16
CA ASP A 105 11.36 -25.68 -2.04
C ASP A 105 10.56 -25.08 -0.87
N ASP A 106 11.23 -24.86 0.27
CA ASP A 106 10.69 -24.16 1.43
C ASP A 106 11.75 -23.20 2.00
N LEU A 107 11.43 -21.90 2.08
CA LEU A 107 12.30 -20.91 2.72
C LEU A 107 11.89 -20.71 4.19
N VAL A 108 12.59 -21.38 5.11
CA VAL A 108 12.36 -21.21 6.56
C VAL A 108 13.38 -20.23 7.15
N LEU A 109 12.91 -19.06 7.58
CA LEU A 109 13.74 -17.99 8.14
C LEU A 109 13.51 -17.85 9.66
N ASN A 110 14.42 -18.40 10.46
CA ASN A 110 14.37 -18.30 11.93
C ASN A 110 15.23 -17.14 12.45
N GLY A 111 14.69 -16.35 13.38
CA GLY A 111 15.41 -15.24 14.03
C GLY A 111 15.59 -13.98 13.16
N VAL A 112 14.88 -13.88 12.04
CA VAL A 112 14.95 -12.71 11.15
C VAL A 112 14.17 -11.52 11.73
N THR A 113 14.81 -10.35 11.76
CA THR A 113 14.20 -9.09 12.26
C THR A 113 13.46 -8.31 11.17
N ARG A 114 13.84 -8.50 9.90
CA ARG A 114 13.17 -7.94 8.72
C ARG A 114 13.42 -8.81 7.49
N LEU A 115 12.37 -9.18 6.77
CA LEU A 115 12.45 -9.72 5.41
C LEU A 115 11.99 -8.63 4.43
N THR A 116 12.80 -8.36 3.40
CA THR A 116 12.46 -7.42 2.32
C THR A 116 12.62 -8.14 0.99
N LEU A 117 11.52 -8.23 0.23
CA LEU A 117 11.53 -8.66 -1.16
C LEU A 117 11.32 -7.40 -2.01
N GLN A 118 12.28 -7.07 -2.88
CA GLN A 118 12.26 -5.89 -3.73
C GLN A 118 12.67 -6.28 -5.15
N VAL A 119 11.86 -5.93 -6.14
CA VAL A 119 12.25 -6.06 -7.55
C VAL A 119 13.14 -4.85 -7.90
N ALA A 120 14.35 -5.11 -8.38
CA ALA A 120 15.32 -4.06 -8.71
C ALA A 120 14.96 -3.35 -10.03
N GLY A 121 14.14 -2.30 -9.95
CA GLY A 121 14.21 -1.16 -10.87
C GLY A 121 15.03 -0.08 -10.17
N GLY A 122 16.14 0.37 -10.76
CA GLY A 122 17.10 1.28 -10.12
C GLY A 122 16.43 2.41 -9.33
N THR A 123 16.90 2.61 -8.08
CA THR A 123 16.34 3.44 -6.99
C THR A 123 15.35 2.74 -6.05
N THR A 124 15.19 3.29 -4.84
CA THR A 124 14.37 2.79 -3.70
C THR A 124 12.86 2.74 -3.97
N THR A 125 12.46 2.61 -5.22
CA THR A 125 11.16 2.99 -5.78
C THR A 125 10.55 1.84 -6.57
N GLY A 126 10.83 0.59 -6.18
CA GLY A 126 10.24 -0.63 -6.74
C GLY A 126 9.21 -1.26 -5.78
N PRO A 127 8.34 -2.16 -6.28
CA PRO A 127 7.38 -2.86 -5.43
C PRO A 127 8.12 -3.64 -4.34
N ARG A 128 7.76 -3.41 -3.07
CA ARG A 128 8.35 -4.08 -1.91
C ARG A 128 7.29 -4.68 -0.99
N ILE A 129 7.60 -5.85 -0.45
CA ILE A 129 6.86 -6.47 0.65
C ILE A 129 7.78 -6.51 1.87
N THR A 130 7.34 -5.91 2.97
CA THR A 130 8.06 -5.92 4.25
C THR A 130 7.20 -6.52 5.33
N SER A 131 7.60 -7.67 5.88
CA SER A 131 6.94 -8.29 7.04
C SER A 131 7.75 -8.05 8.30
N TYR A 132 7.07 -7.70 9.38
CA TYR A 132 7.63 -7.57 10.72
C TYR A 132 7.08 -8.69 11.61
N PRO A 133 7.94 -9.34 12.42
CA PRO A 133 7.48 -10.36 13.36
C PRO A 133 6.62 -9.74 14.46
N ALA A 134 5.79 -10.55 15.11
CA ALA A 134 4.95 -10.12 16.23
C ALA A 134 5.76 -9.54 17.41
N SER A 135 7.04 -9.88 17.51
CA SER A 135 7.98 -9.38 18.51
C SER A 135 8.59 -8.01 18.19
N ASN A 136 8.31 -7.41 17.03
CA ASN A 136 8.88 -6.12 16.67
C ASN A 136 8.31 -4.99 17.55
N PRO A 137 9.15 -4.17 18.22
CA PRO A 137 8.67 -3.19 19.20
C PRO A 137 7.99 -1.96 18.57
N SER A 138 8.22 -1.70 17.29
CA SER A 138 7.67 -0.53 16.59
C SER A 138 6.47 -0.89 15.71
N PHE A 139 6.50 -2.07 15.08
CA PHE A 139 5.50 -2.52 14.11
C PHE A 139 5.16 -4.02 14.25
N PRO A 140 4.65 -4.46 15.42
CA PRO A 140 4.47 -5.89 15.72
C PRO A 140 3.44 -6.55 14.80
N GLY A 141 3.88 -7.56 14.04
CA GLY A 141 3.00 -8.38 13.19
C GLY A 141 2.48 -7.68 11.92
N ASN A 142 3.04 -6.52 11.58
CA ASN A 142 2.62 -5.77 10.40
C ASN A 142 3.24 -6.34 9.12
N ILE A 143 2.46 -6.32 8.04
CA ILE A 143 2.93 -6.55 6.68
C ILE A 143 2.67 -5.28 5.88
N TYR A 144 3.72 -4.70 5.32
CA TYR A 144 3.67 -3.54 4.43
C TYR A 144 3.85 -3.99 2.99
N TYR A 145 3.00 -3.46 2.12
CA TYR A 145 3.12 -3.53 0.68
C TYR A 145 3.35 -2.10 0.19
N ASP A 146 4.54 -1.79 -0.33
CA ASP A 146 4.77 -0.50 -1.00
C ASP A 146 4.86 -0.78 -2.49
N LEU A 147 3.75 -0.54 -3.17
CA LEU A 147 3.61 -0.73 -4.61
C LEU A 147 3.62 0.67 -5.24
N PRO A 148 4.69 1.06 -5.95
CA PRO A 148 4.67 2.27 -6.77
C PRO A 148 3.71 2.01 -7.92
N VAL A 149 2.48 2.51 -7.83
CA VAL A 149 1.49 2.40 -8.90
C VAL A 149 1.54 3.67 -9.74
N SER A 150 1.78 3.52 -11.05
CA SER A 150 1.71 4.60 -12.04
C SER A 150 0.32 4.75 -12.65
N SER A 151 -0.58 3.81 -12.40
CA SER A 151 -1.97 3.77 -12.87
C SER A 151 -2.97 3.79 -11.72
N SER A 152 -4.13 4.41 -11.93
CA SER A 152 -5.15 4.77 -10.93
C SER A 152 -5.86 3.62 -10.19
N GLN A 153 -5.41 2.37 -10.31
CA GLN A 153 -6.07 1.22 -9.69
C GLN A 153 -5.07 0.24 -9.07
N MET A 154 -5.31 -0.11 -7.79
CA MET A 154 -4.58 -1.13 -7.05
C MET A 154 -5.60 -2.06 -6.38
N LEU A 155 -5.53 -3.36 -6.71
CA LEU A 155 -6.33 -4.40 -6.06
C LEU A 155 -5.44 -5.15 -5.05
N ILE A 156 -5.69 -4.99 -3.75
CA ILE A 156 -5.01 -5.77 -2.70
C ILE A 156 -5.95 -6.90 -2.25
N GLY A 157 -5.71 -8.11 -2.73
CA GLY A 157 -6.40 -9.32 -2.25
C GLY A 157 -5.80 -9.80 -0.92
N LEU A 158 -6.56 -9.70 0.18
CA LEU A 158 -6.15 -10.21 1.49
C LEU A 158 -6.98 -11.44 1.86
N TYR A 159 -6.32 -12.60 1.96
CA TYR A 159 -6.93 -13.81 2.51
C TYR A 159 -6.45 -13.99 3.95
N ALA A 160 -7.22 -13.46 4.91
CA ALA A 160 -6.94 -13.60 6.33
C ALA A 160 -8.25 -13.86 7.09
N GLY A 161 -8.19 -14.71 8.13
CA GLY A 161 -9.36 -15.03 8.96
C GLY A 161 -9.94 -13.84 9.72
N SER A 162 -9.13 -12.80 10.01
CA SER A 162 -9.57 -11.51 10.54
C SER A 162 -8.50 -10.44 10.31
N VAL A 163 -8.86 -9.32 9.66
CA VAL A 163 -8.00 -8.12 9.52
C VAL A 163 -8.56 -7.05 10.44
N LYS A 164 -7.80 -6.68 11.49
CA LYS A 164 -8.23 -5.67 12.47
C LYS A 164 -7.96 -4.23 12.03
N ASN A 165 -7.00 -4.03 11.12
CA ASN A 165 -6.64 -2.72 10.57
C ASN A 165 -6.12 -2.87 9.13
N LEU A 166 -6.75 -2.17 8.18
CA LEU A 166 -6.23 -1.97 6.83
C LEU A 166 -5.96 -0.48 6.65
N ARG A 167 -4.70 -0.08 6.38
CA ARG A 167 -4.30 1.31 6.22
C ARG A 167 -3.46 1.46 4.96
N ALA A 168 -3.92 2.28 4.02
CA ALA A 168 -3.20 2.65 2.80
C ALA A 168 -2.59 4.05 2.96
N TYR A 169 -1.34 4.22 2.55
CA TYR A 169 -0.68 5.53 2.46
C TYR A 169 -0.39 5.79 0.98
N ALA A 170 -1.09 6.72 0.35
CA ALA A 170 -0.68 7.25 -0.95
C ALA A 170 -0.97 8.75 -1.02
N THR A 171 -0.07 9.49 -1.67
CA THR A 171 -0.28 10.90 -2.02
C THR A 171 -1.33 10.96 -3.13
N GLY A 172 -2.52 11.50 -2.82
CA GLY A 172 -3.62 11.64 -3.80
C GLY A 172 -4.80 10.68 -3.61
N ILE A 173 -4.85 9.90 -2.53
CA ILE A 173 -6.09 9.23 -2.13
C ILE A 173 -7.03 10.29 -1.53
N THR A 174 -8.07 10.65 -2.28
CA THR A 174 -9.23 11.37 -1.73
C THR A 174 -10.09 10.34 -0.98
N TRP A 175 -9.90 10.29 0.34
CA TRP A 175 -10.47 9.31 1.27
C TRP A 175 -11.96 8.98 1.12
N ILE A 176 -12.30 7.70 1.26
CA ILE A 176 -13.58 7.25 1.86
C ILE A 176 -13.53 7.28 3.41
N SER A 177 -12.38 7.52 4.07
CA SER A 177 -12.22 7.19 5.51
C SER A 177 -11.80 8.29 6.49
N ASP A 178 -12.18 9.57 6.31
CA ASP A 178 -12.18 10.52 7.46
C ASP A 178 -13.58 11.03 7.84
N ARG A 179 -14.60 10.79 7.01
CA ARG A 179 -15.95 11.33 7.30
C ARG A 179 -16.92 10.29 7.82
N VAL A 180 -16.86 9.05 7.33
CA VAL A 180 -17.75 7.94 7.75
C VAL A 180 -16.89 6.71 8.10
N ILE A 181 -17.25 6.06 9.20
CA ILE A 181 -16.61 4.86 9.75
C ILE A 181 -17.63 3.72 9.76
N VAL A 182 -17.23 2.57 9.22
CA VAL A 182 -17.91 1.28 9.44
C VAL A 182 -17.21 0.58 10.60
N ASP A 183 -17.80 0.65 11.78
CA ASP A 183 -17.25 0.21 13.06
C ASP A 183 -17.58 -1.27 13.27
N ASN A 184 -16.66 -2.17 12.90
CA ASN A 184 -16.88 -3.62 12.94
C ASN A 184 -17.13 -4.21 14.35
N PRO A 185 -16.44 -3.81 15.44
CA PRO A 185 -16.78 -4.35 16.76
C PRO A 185 -18.14 -3.87 17.28
N ALA A 186 -18.63 -2.71 16.82
CA ALA A 186 -19.90 -2.12 17.25
C ALA A 186 -21.06 -2.30 16.23
N ASN A 187 -20.78 -2.87 15.05
CA ASN A 187 -21.71 -3.00 13.92
C ASN A 187 -22.40 -1.69 13.48
N ASN A 188 -21.68 -0.56 13.55
CA ASN A 188 -22.26 0.76 13.29
C ASN A 188 -21.68 1.41 12.03
N VAL A 189 -22.51 2.13 11.28
CA VAL A 189 -22.06 3.12 10.28
C VAL A 189 -22.26 4.51 10.88
N ARG A 190 -21.18 5.25 11.11
CA ARG A 190 -21.22 6.52 11.87
C ARG A 190 -20.28 7.57 11.29
N PRO A 191 -20.51 8.87 11.53
CA PRO A 191 -19.51 9.86 11.18
C PRO A 191 -18.24 9.68 12.03
N ASN A 192 -17.08 10.10 11.50
CA ASN A 192 -15.85 10.12 12.29
C ASN A 192 -15.89 11.20 13.37
N THR A 193 -16.22 12.44 12.97
CA THR A 193 -16.39 13.56 13.88
C THR A 193 -17.88 13.79 14.16
N SER A 194 -18.25 13.81 15.45
CA SER A 194 -19.63 14.04 15.88
C SER A 194 -20.19 15.35 15.29
N ASN A 195 -21.43 15.30 14.79
CA ASN A 195 -22.17 16.45 14.24
C ASN A 195 -21.43 17.25 13.14
N SER A 196 -20.58 16.60 12.34
CA SER A 196 -19.76 17.28 11.30
C SER A 196 -20.12 16.94 9.87
N THR A 197 -20.83 15.82 9.64
CA THR A 197 -21.11 15.28 8.30
C THR A 197 -22.59 14.92 8.21
N ALA A 198 -23.27 15.42 7.18
CA ALA A 198 -24.66 15.08 6.88
C ALA A 198 -24.79 13.74 6.14
N LEU A 199 -25.94 13.08 6.28
CA LEU A 199 -26.29 11.89 5.49
C LEU A 199 -27.10 12.31 4.27
N GLY A 200 -26.41 12.50 3.14
CA GLY A 200 -26.99 13.05 1.91
C GLY A 200 -26.87 14.57 1.81
N ALA A 201 -27.32 15.13 0.69
CA ALA A 201 -27.33 16.56 0.41
C ALA A 201 -28.57 16.94 -0.43
N SER A 202 -28.87 18.24 -0.54
CA SER A 202 -30.02 18.76 -1.32
C SER A 202 -29.99 18.31 -2.80
N THR A 203 -28.80 18.16 -3.36
CA THR A 203 -28.53 17.70 -4.73
C THR A 203 -28.27 16.20 -4.84
N ALA A 204 -28.04 15.52 -3.71
CA ALA A 204 -27.75 14.09 -3.60
C ALA A 204 -28.62 13.46 -2.50
N VAL A 205 -29.91 13.37 -2.79
CA VAL A 205 -30.91 12.84 -1.86
C VAL A 205 -30.99 11.32 -1.94
N TRP A 206 -31.16 10.68 -0.79
CA TRP A 206 -31.50 9.26 -0.72
C TRP A 206 -32.95 9.05 -1.16
N SER A 207 -33.21 7.97 -1.90
CA SER A 207 -34.56 7.66 -2.35
C SER A 207 -35.49 7.27 -1.20
N ASN A 208 -34.99 6.48 -0.24
CA ASN A 208 -35.72 5.97 0.91
C ASN A 208 -34.78 5.64 2.09
N LEU A 209 -35.35 5.56 3.30
CA LEU A 209 -34.69 5.08 4.51
C LEU A 209 -35.44 3.86 5.07
N TYR A 210 -34.82 2.68 5.02
CA TYR A 210 -35.37 1.44 5.57
C TYR A 210 -34.68 1.08 6.88
N VAL A 211 -35.38 1.27 8.00
CA VAL A 211 -34.88 1.01 9.36
C VAL A 211 -35.94 0.28 10.19
N GLN A 212 -35.51 -0.57 11.13
CA GLN A 212 -36.44 -1.32 11.99
C GLN A 212 -37.13 -0.42 13.02
N ASN A 213 -36.38 0.52 13.59
CA ASN A 213 -36.86 1.50 14.57
C ASN A 213 -36.69 2.91 14.01
N ALA A 214 -37.54 3.84 14.45
CA ALA A 214 -37.47 5.24 14.05
C ALA A 214 -36.09 5.88 14.42
N PRO A 215 -35.61 6.85 13.63
CA PRO A 215 -34.38 7.57 13.95
C PRO A 215 -34.41 8.23 15.34
N ILE A 216 -33.28 8.19 16.05
CA ILE A 216 -33.13 8.83 17.35
C ILE A 216 -32.54 10.23 17.15
N VAL A 217 -33.22 11.26 17.68
CA VAL A 217 -32.76 12.65 17.69
C VAL A 217 -32.50 13.09 19.13
N GLY A 218 -31.31 13.63 19.40
CA GLY A 218 -30.95 14.13 20.72
C GLY A 218 -31.81 15.33 21.13
N SER A 219 -32.44 15.26 22.30
CA SER A 219 -33.28 16.33 22.86
C SER A 219 -33.00 16.56 24.35
N ASP A 220 -31.73 16.66 24.69
CA ASP A 220 -31.26 16.93 26.06
C ASP A 220 -31.56 18.38 26.46
N GLU A 221 -32.21 18.59 27.61
CA GLU A 221 -32.55 19.92 28.12
C GLU A 221 -31.31 20.78 28.39
N ARG A 222 -30.18 20.16 28.74
CA ARG A 222 -28.92 20.85 29.09
C ARG A 222 -28.27 21.52 27.88
N LEU A 223 -28.74 21.18 26.67
CA LEU A 223 -28.23 21.69 25.40
C LEU A 223 -29.20 22.70 24.76
N LYS A 224 -30.24 23.12 25.47
CA LYS A 224 -31.31 23.99 24.95
C LYS A 224 -31.51 25.19 25.86
N THR A 225 -31.94 26.30 25.26
CA THR A 225 -32.55 27.39 26.01
C THR A 225 -33.87 26.95 26.63
N GLU A 226 -34.34 27.66 27.65
CA GLU A 226 -35.63 27.38 28.28
C GLU A 226 -36.77 27.36 27.24
N PRO A 227 -37.48 26.23 27.07
CA PRO A 227 -38.61 26.16 26.15
C PRO A 227 -39.76 27.05 26.62
N ARG A 228 -40.36 27.80 25.69
CA ARG A 228 -41.52 28.66 25.97
C ARG A 228 -42.81 28.10 25.34
N PRO A 229 -44.00 28.49 25.85
CA PRO A 229 -45.26 28.26 25.17
C PRO A 229 -45.32 28.93 23.78
N LEU A 230 -46.22 28.44 22.93
CA LEU A 230 -46.55 29.08 21.65
C LEU A 230 -47.21 30.44 21.90
N SER A 231 -46.80 31.45 21.14
CA SER A 231 -47.50 32.72 21.03
C SER A 231 -48.86 32.55 20.36
N GLU A 232 -49.73 33.56 20.49
CA GLU A 232 -51.03 33.53 19.82
C GLU A 232 -50.90 33.43 18.29
N ALA A 233 -49.93 34.13 17.71
CA ALA A 233 -49.64 34.08 16.27
C ALA A 233 -49.19 32.68 15.84
N GLU A 234 -48.26 32.07 16.57
CA GLU A 234 -47.78 30.70 16.31
C GLU A 234 -48.89 29.67 16.44
N ARG A 235 -49.73 29.78 17.47
CA ARG A 235 -50.88 28.91 17.70
C ARG A 235 -51.87 28.97 16.52
N LYS A 236 -52.25 30.19 16.09
CA LYS A 236 -53.15 30.38 14.95
C LYS A 236 -52.53 29.86 13.65
N ALA A 237 -51.25 30.14 13.42
CA ALA A 237 -50.51 29.66 12.26
C ALA A 237 -50.46 28.13 12.24
N GLY A 238 -50.03 27.48 13.33
CA GLY A 238 -49.94 26.03 13.42
C GLY A 238 -51.28 25.31 13.21
N SER A 239 -52.37 25.86 13.77
CA SER A 239 -53.72 25.35 13.53
C SER A 239 -54.14 25.49 12.07
N LYS A 240 -53.76 26.60 11.40
CA LYS A 240 -54.03 26.80 9.97
C LYS A 240 -53.18 25.87 9.10
N LEU A 241 -51.91 25.64 9.44
CA LEU A 241 -51.02 24.70 8.76
C LEU A 241 -51.60 23.28 8.77
N ALA A 242 -52.12 22.82 9.91
CA ALA A 242 -52.75 21.51 10.05
C ALA A 242 -54.01 21.32 9.18
N ARG A 243 -54.56 22.40 8.62
CA ARG A 243 -55.77 22.42 7.79
C ARG A 243 -55.49 22.73 6.33
N LEU A 244 -54.22 22.81 5.93
CA LEU A 244 -53.85 22.99 4.53
C LEU A 244 -54.19 21.73 3.70
N PRO A 245 -54.46 21.87 2.40
CA PRO A 245 -54.57 20.72 1.50
C PRO A 245 -53.33 19.84 1.58
N ALA A 246 -53.53 18.55 1.83
CA ALA A 246 -52.43 17.64 2.17
C ALA A 246 -52.21 16.52 1.15
N ILE A 247 -53.15 16.22 0.25
CA ILE A 247 -53.03 15.09 -0.68
C ILE A 247 -52.47 15.56 -2.01
N TRP A 248 -51.37 14.95 -2.46
CA TRP A 248 -50.69 15.27 -3.71
C TRP A 248 -49.97 14.05 -4.30
N GLU A 249 -49.55 14.16 -5.57
CA GLU A 249 -48.77 13.13 -6.28
C GLU A 249 -47.58 13.80 -6.96
N TRP A 250 -46.48 13.08 -7.14
CA TRP A 250 -45.38 13.57 -7.96
C TRP A 250 -45.82 13.71 -9.43
N LEU A 251 -45.35 14.75 -10.12
CA LEU A 251 -45.66 14.97 -11.53
C LEU A 251 -45.21 13.83 -12.46
N THR A 252 -44.29 12.98 -11.99
CA THR A 252 -43.80 11.80 -12.71
C THR A 252 -44.79 10.63 -12.71
N GLY A 253 -45.88 10.71 -11.95
CA GLY A 253 -46.82 9.59 -11.77
C GLY A 253 -46.35 8.63 -10.68
N ASP A 254 -46.95 8.68 -9.49
CA ASP A 254 -46.64 7.87 -8.32
C ASP A 254 -47.91 7.60 -7.48
N ARG A 255 -47.77 7.21 -6.20
CA ARG A 255 -48.86 7.10 -5.23
C ARG A 255 -49.26 8.47 -4.68
N LEU A 256 -50.45 8.53 -4.07
CA LEU A 256 -50.87 9.70 -3.29
C LEU A 256 -50.01 9.82 -2.02
N HIS A 257 -49.39 10.98 -1.86
CA HIS A 257 -48.61 11.41 -0.70
C HIS A 257 -49.43 12.37 0.18
N ALA A 258 -49.01 12.50 1.44
CA ALA A 258 -49.67 13.34 2.44
C ALA A 258 -48.74 14.39 3.06
N GLY A 259 -49.24 15.62 3.17
CA GLY A 259 -48.61 16.78 3.80
C GLY A 259 -48.80 18.07 2.97
N PRO A 260 -48.72 19.26 3.59
CA PRO A 260 -48.78 20.52 2.85
C PRO A 260 -47.54 20.72 1.97
N THR A 261 -47.58 21.71 1.08
CA THR A 261 -46.38 22.21 0.38
C THR A 261 -45.67 23.27 1.22
N VAL A 262 -44.35 23.43 1.03
CA VAL A 262 -43.55 24.41 1.80
C VAL A 262 -44.01 25.84 1.54
N GLN A 263 -44.30 26.18 0.28
CA GLN A 263 -44.76 27.50 -0.10
C GLN A 263 -46.11 27.86 0.55
N ALA A 264 -47.04 26.90 0.63
CA ALA A 264 -48.32 27.12 1.31
C ALA A 264 -48.10 27.35 2.82
N ALA A 265 -47.17 26.62 3.43
CA ALA A 265 -46.83 26.83 4.84
C ALA A 265 -46.18 28.21 5.08
N MET A 266 -45.25 28.63 4.23
CA MET A 266 -44.62 29.96 4.30
C MET A 266 -45.66 31.09 4.17
N ALA A 267 -46.65 30.93 3.28
CA ALA A 267 -47.71 31.91 3.12
C ALA A 267 -48.57 32.03 4.39
N VAL A 268 -48.92 30.91 5.03
CA VAL A 268 -49.65 30.91 6.31
C VAL A 268 -48.85 31.62 7.41
N MET A 269 -47.57 31.28 7.56
CA MET A 269 -46.68 31.91 8.54
C MET A 269 -46.64 33.43 8.34
N SER A 270 -46.44 33.88 7.10
CA SER A 270 -46.35 35.30 6.75
C SER A 270 -47.64 36.07 7.05
N VAL A 271 -48.81 35.48 6.78
CA VAL A 271 -50.12 36.08 7.12
C VAL A 271 -50.30 36.29 8.62
N HIS A 272 -49.68 35.44 9.43
CA HIS A 272 -49.69 35.56 10.90
C HIS A 272 -48.54 36.42 11.44
N GLY A 273 -47.78 37.11 10.57
CA GLY A 273 -46.67 37.96 10.96
C GLY A 273 -45.43 37.20 11.46
N LEU A 274 -45.31 35.92 11.11
CA LEU A 274 -44.18 35.08 11.47
C LEU A 274 -43.22 34.98 10.29
N ASP A 275 -41.92 35.14 10.55
CA ASP A 275 -40.87 34.83 9.57
C ASP A 275 -40.76 33.30 9.41
N PRO A 276 -41.05 32.73 8.22
CA PRO A 276 -40.94 31.30 8.01
C PRO A 276 -39.55 30.73 8.25
N PHE A 277 -38.48 31.50 7.96
CA PHE A 277 -37.10 31.03 8.07
C PHE A 277 -36.51 31.16 9.47
N ALA A 278 -37.23 31.79 10.40
CA ALA A 278 -36.91 31.75 11.82
C ALA A 278 -37.19 30.36 12.44
N TYR A 279 -37.88 29.48 11.73
CA TYR A 279 -38.26 28.14 12.20
C TYR A 279 -37.57 27.05 11.39
N SER A 280 -36.86 26.15 12.07
CA SER A 280 -36.06 25.08 11.48
C SER A 280 -36.84 24.06 10.65
N PHE A 281 -38.15 23.96 10.84
CA PHE A 281 -38.98 23.03 10.06
C PHE A 281 -39.14 23.45 8.60
N ILE A 282 -38.87 24.71 8.23
CA ILE A 282 -38.81 25.18 6.83
C ILE A 282 -37.34 25.33 6.44
N CYS A 283 -36.92 24.62 5.39
CA CYS A 283 -35.56 24.67 4.87
C CYS A 283 -35.57 25.17 3.42
N TYR A 284 -34.52 25.92 3.06
CA TYR A 284 -34.23 26.34 1.70
C TYR A 284 -32.76 26.09 1.43
N ASP A 285 -32.48 25.36 0.36
CA ASP A 285 -31.14 25.08 -0.13
C ASP A 285 -31.04 25.61 -1.57
N GLU A 286 -29.95 26.27 -1.89
CA GLU A 286 -29.61 26.71 -3.24
C GLU A 286 -28.22 26.22 -3.62
N TRP A 287 -28.02 25.95 -4.91
CA TRP A 287 -26.76 25.47 -5.44
C TRP A 287 -26.48 26.08 -6.80
N GLU A 288 -25.20 26.31 -7.05
CA GLU A 288 -24.69 26.80 -8.32
C GLU A 288 -24.68 25.70 -9.38
N ALA A 289 -24.56 26.15 -10.63
CA ALA A 289 -24.32 25.25 -11.76
C ALA A 289 -22.94 24.62 -11.61
N GLU A 290 -22.86 23.31 -11.88
CA GLU A 290 -21.61 22.56 -11.90
C GLU A 290 -21.38 22.06 -13.33
N PRO A 291 -20.24 22.38 -13.98
CA PRO A 291 -19.93 21.87 -15.29
C PRO A 291 -19.66 20.36 -15.25
N GLU A 292 -19.58 19.73 -16.43
CA GLU A 292 -19.10 18.35 -16.52
C GLU A 292 -17.69 18.23 -15.93
N GLN A 293 -17.49 17.21 -15.09
CA GLN A 293 -16.17 16.87 -14.60
C GLN A 293 -15.68 15.64 -15.34
N TRP A 294 -14.52 15.76 -15.97
CA TRP A 294 -13.88 14.70 -16.73
C TRP A 294 -12.61 14.25 -16.02
N HIS A 295 -12.39 12.95 -15.98
CA HIS A 295 -11.07 12.39 -15.71
C HIS A 295 -10.40 12.11 -17.05
N GLU A 296 -9.31 12.82 -17.34
CA GLU A 296 -8.54 12.65 -18.57
C GLU A 296 -7.25 11.89 -18.25
N TRP A 297 -6.87 10.95 -19.12
CA TRP A 297 -5.60 10.27 -19.04
C TRP A 297 -4.86 10.35 -20.38
N PRO A 298 -3.54 10.61 -20.35
CA PRO A 298 -2.74 10.73 -21.55
C PRO A 298 -2.60 9.36 -22.23
N ALA A 299 -2.25 9.40 -23.52
CA ALA A 299 -1.80 8.20 -24.21
C ALA A 299 -0.50 7.72 -23.56
N ARG A 300 -0.36 6.41 -23.43
CA ARG A 300 0.87 5.74 -23.00
C ARG A 300 1.19 4.63 -23.99
N ASP A 301 2.44 4.61 -24.43
CA ASP A 301 2.92 3.53 -25.29
C ASP A 301 2.92 2.20 -24.51
N ALA A 302 2.98 1.10 -25.28
CA ALA A 302 3.12 -0.23 -24.69
C ALA A 302 4.41 -0.28 -23.87
N LEU A 303 4.30 -0.78 -22.63
CA LEU A 303 5.48 -1.03 -21.81
C LEU A 303 6.04 -2.39 -22.24
N LEU A 304 7.23 -2.40 -22.82
CA LEU A 304 7.92 -3.62 -23.24
C LEU A 304 8.98 -3.99 -22.20
N ASP A 305 9.24 -5.28 -22.02
CA ASP A 305 10.43 -5.76 -21.31
C ASP A 305 11.69 -5.68 -22.19
N ASP A 306 12.84 -6.02 -21.62
CA ASP A 306 14.14 -5.99 -22.29
C ASP A 306 14.23 -6.96 -23.49
N ASP A 307 13.35 -7.96 -23.54
CA ASP A 307 13.26 -8.94 -24.63
C ASP A 307 12.24 -8.54 -25.72
N GLY A 308 11.61 -7.35 -25.58
CA GLY A 308 10.62 -6.83 -26.52
C GLY A 308 9.23 -7.45 -26.35
N THR A 309 8.97 -8.13 -25.24
CA THR A 309 7.65 -8.68 -24.89
C THR A 309 6.81 -7.61 -24.20
N GLU A 310 5.54 -7.50 -24.60
CA GLU A 310 4.60 -6.53 -24.02
C GLU A 310 4.24 -6.90 -22.57
N LEU A 311 4.63 -6.03 -21.62
CA LEU A 311 4.26 -6.10 -20.21
C LEU A 311 2.92 -5.41 -19.95
N GLU A 312 2.71 -4.26 -20.59
CA GLU A 312 1.43 -3.56 -20.56
C GLU A 312 1.08 -3.04 -21.96
N PRO A 313 -0.18 -3.18 -22.39
CA PRO A 313 -0.61 -2.68 -23.69
C PRO A 313 -0.56 -1.16 -23.73
N ALA A 314 -0.30 -0.63 -24.93
CA ALA A 314 -0.49 0.78 -25.20
C ALA A 314 -1.93 1.19 -24.86
N VAL A 315 -2.09 2.32 -24.20
CA VAL A 315 -3.40 2.89 -23.90
C VAL A 315 -3.48 4.23 -24.62
N GLU A 316 -4.47 4.37 -25.48
CA GLU A 316 -4.77 5.63 -26.15
C GLU A 316 -5.24 6.69 -25.14
N ALA A 317 -4.99 7.96 -25.48
CA ALA A 317 -5.50 9.07 -24.69
C ALA A 317 -7.03 9.00 -24.61
N GLY A 318 -7.57 9.17 -23.41
CA GLY A 318 -9.00 9.02 -23.17
C GLY A 318 -9.51 9.95 -22.10
N ARG A 319 -10.83 10.04 -22.01
CA ARG A 319 -11.52 10.75 -20.95
C ARG A 319 -12.76 9.98 -20.52
N GLU A 320 -13.03 9.98 -19.22
CA GLU A 320 -14.24 9.44 -18.61
C GLU A 320 -15.01 10.55 -17.90
N LEU A 321 -16.32 10.57 -18.12
CA LEU A 321 -17.19 11.54 -17.46
C LEU A 321 -17.42 11.10 -16.01
N MET A 322 -16.78 11.81 -15.07
CA MET A 322 -16.93 11.58 -13.63
C MET A 322 -18.22 12.15 -13.08
N GLN A 323 -18.62 13.32 -13.58
CA GLN A 323 -19.85 13.99 -13.15
C GLN A 323 -20.48 14.71 -14.34
N ARG A 324 -21.75 14.44 -14.59
CA ARG A 324 -22.53 15.20 -15.58
C ARG A 324 -22.71 16.64 -15.10
N ALA A 325 -22.81 17.57 -16.06
CA ALA A 325 -23.17 18.93 -15.74
C ALA A 325 -24.51 18.98 -15.01
N ARG A 326 -24.61 19.87 -14.02
CA ARG A 326 -25.82 20.17 -13.26
C ARG A 326 -26.10 21.65 -13.37
N GLU A 327 -27.34 22.01 -13.69
CA GLU A 327 -27.77 23.40 -13.68
C GLU A 327 -27.91 23.94 -12.25
N ALA A 328 -27.78 25.25 -12.11
CA ALA A 328 -28.08 25.95 -10.86
C ALA A 328 -29.56 25.72 -10.48
N GLY A 329 -29.84 25.67 -9.19
CA GLY A 329 -31.18 25.40 -8.73
C GLY A 329 -31.34 25.64 -7.24
N ASN A 330 -32.57 25.46 -6.77
CA ASN A 330 -32.90 25.52 -5.37
C ASN A 330 -33.99 24.52 -5.01
N ARG A 331 -34.17 24.31 -3.71
CA ARG A 331 -35.19 23.42 -3.18
C ARG A 331 -35.68 23.88 -1.83
N TYR A 332 -37.00 23.84 -1.67
CA TYR A 332 -37.67 23.96 -0.39
C TYR A 332 -37.95 22.58 0.20
N SER A 333 -37.68 22.41 1.49
CA SER A 333 -37.85 21.13 2.19
C SER A 333 -38.46 21.33 3.58
N PHE A 334 -39.07 20.29 4.13
CA PHE A 334 -39.53 20.28 5.52
C PHE A 334 -38.68 19.36 6.39
N ARG A 335 -38.45 19.76 7.64
CA ARG A 335 -38.20 18.80 8.74
C ARG A 335 -39.56 18.37 9.29
N LYS A 336 -40.05 17.23 8.81
CA LYS A 336 -41.44 16.83 9.03
C LYS A 336 -41.76 16.58 10.50
N GLU A 337 -40.86 16.02 11.29
CA GLU A 337 -41.09 15.81 12.73
C GLU A 337 -41.33 17.14 13.48
N GLU A 338 -40.49 18.15 13.22
CA GLU A 338 -40.63 19.47 13.84
C GLU A 338 -41.93 20.17 13.41
N LEU A 339 -42.29 20.09 12.12
CA LEU A 339 -43.56 20.62 11.61
C LEU A 339 -44.77 19.96 12.30
N LEU A 340 -44.75 18.62 12.43
CA LEU A 340 -45.82 17.87 13.08
C LEU A 340 -45.94 18.24 14.56
N CYS A 341 -44.82 18.34 15.29
CA CYS A 341 -44.82 18.79 16.69
C CYS A 341 -45.43 20.20 16.82
N PHE A 342 -45.05 21.14 15.94
CA PHE A 342 -45.60 22.49 15.95
C PHE A 342 -47.13 22.50 15.72
N MET A 343 -47.60 21.76 14.72
CA MET A 343 -49.03 21.65 14.41
C MET A 343 -49.81 21.01 15.56
N VAL A 344 -49.30 19.92 16.16
CA VAL A 344 -49.95 19.24 17.28
C VAL A 344 -50.01 20.14 18.52
N SER A 345 -48.92 20.82 18.88
CA SER A 345 -48.92 21.77 20.00
C SER A 345 -49.88 22.93 19.76
N ALA A 346 -49.98 23.43 18.53
CA ALA A 346 -50.93 24.48 18.18
C ALA A 346 -52.39 24.01 18.29
N LEU A 347 -52.70 22.81 17.82
CA LEU A 347 -54.04 22.23 17.94
C LEU A 347 -54.43 21.98 19.40
N ALA A 348 -53.50 21.50 20.23
CA ALA A 348 -53.74 21.35 21.67
C ALA A 348 -54.06 22.71 22.33
N ALA A 349 -53.25 23.73 22.06
CA ALA A 349 -53.47 25.07 22.61
C ALA A 349 -54.76 25.74 22.10
N GLU A 350 -55.20 25.48 20.86
CA GLU A 350 -56.52 25.89 20.38
C GLU A 350 -57.65 25.15 21.11
N SER A 351 -57.49 23.85 21.35
CA SER A 351 -58.47 23.03 22.09
C SER A 351 -58.64 23.53 23.52
N ASP A 352 -57.55 23.80 24.23
CA ASP A 352 -57.58 24.32 25.60
C ASP A 352 -58.27 25.70 25.65
N ALA A 353 -57.94 26.57 24.69
CA ALA A 353 -58.57 27.89 24.59
C ALA A 353 -60.07 27.82 24.26
N MET A 354 -60.52 26.78 23.54
CA MET A 354 -61.95 26.54 23.30
C MET A 354 -62.64 26.01 24.55
N ALA A 355 -62.02 25.08 25.27
CA ALA A 355 -62.57 24.53 26.51
C ALA A 355 -62.80 25.63 27.56
N SER A 356 -61.82 26.52 27.76
CA SER A 356 -61.96 27.65 28.70
C SER A 356 -63.10 28.62 28.33
N LYS A 357 -63.49 28.72 27.06
CA LYS A 357 -64.64 29.54 26.63
C LYS A 357 -65.99 28.87 26.87
N VAL A 358 -66.02 27.54 26.94
CA VAL A 358 -67.25 26.79 27.23
C VAL A 358 -67.55 26.78 28.73
N GLU A 359 -66.50 26.85 29.56
CA GLU A 359 -66.61 26.88 31.03
C GLU A 359 -66.89 28.28 31.61
N ALA A 360 -66.70 29.35 30.83
CA ALA A 360 -66.89 30.75 31.22
C ALA A 360 -68.30 31.27 30.91
#